data_AF-A0A7X5UL69-F1
#
_entry.id   AF-A0A7X5UL69-F1
#
_cell.length_a   1.000
_cell.length_b   1.000
_cell.length_c   1.000
_cell.angle_alpha   90.00
_cell.angle_beta   90.00
_cell.angle_gamma   90.00
#
_symmetry.space_group_name_H-M   'P 1'
#
loop_
_entity.id
_entity.type
_entity.pdbx_description
1 polymer ?
#
loop_
_entity_poly.entity_id
_entity_poly.type
_entity_poly.pdbx_seq_one_letter_code
_entity_poly.pdbx_strand_id
1 'polypeptide(L)'
;MVTTEEEITRRLEHKDSARSARRAQAATTVGELARRHAELAAQLGELERELGQILTAAGDVIDIPELAQVTDIPAADLSRWRDQAAKPARGGRRKRTTAKKNDTNGKDTHPATTPAAPTAAAAARPTPPDTPTAAGVGAASH
;
A
#
# COMPACT_ATOMS: atom_id res chain seq x y z
N MET A 1 -12.73 -36.00 -35.48
CA MET A 1 -13.26 -36.28 -34.13
C MET A 1 -13.53 -34.96 -33.45
N VAL A 2 -14.79 -34.68 -33.11
CA VAL A 2 -15.18 -33.45 -32.40
C VAL A 2 -15.06 -33.73 -30.90
N THR A 3 -14.45 -32.82 -30.15
CA THR A 3 -14.40 -32.91 -28.68
C THR A 3 -15.81 -32.72 -28.13
N THR A 4 -16.26 -33.67 -27.30
CA THR A 4 -17.55 -33.58 -26.63
C THR A 4 -17.58 -32.39 -25.67
N GLU A 5 -18.76 -31.84 -25.43
CA GLU A 5 -18.97 -30.69 -24.55
C GLU A 5 -18.48 -30.97 -23.12
N GLU A 6 -18.65 -32.20 -22.63
CA GLU A 6 -18.17 -32.64 -21.31
C GLU A 6 -16.63 -32.64 -21.21
N GLU A 7 -15.92 -32.95 -22.31
CA GLU A 7 -14.46 -32.88 -22.37
C GLU A 7 -13.98 -31.41 -22.29
N ILE A 8 -14.75 -30.49 -22.87
CA ILE A 8 -14.44 -29.04 -22.87
C ILE A 8 -14.66 -28.46 -21.47
N THR A 9 -15.80 -28.75 -20.83
CA THR A 9 -16.10 -28.26 -19.47
C THR A 9 -15.08 -28.78 -18.46
N ARG A 10 -14.78 -30.08 -18.49
CA ARG A 10 -13.77 -30.69 -17.61
C ARG A 10 -12.39 -30.05 -17.75
N ARG A 11 -11.96 -29.75 -18.98
CA ARG A 11 -10.67 -29.08 -19.22
C ARG A 11 -10.67 -27.63 -18.72
N LEU A 12 -11.80 -26.94 -18.80
CA LEU A 12 -11.92 -25.56 -18.33
C LEU A 12 -11.92 -25.49 -16.80
N GLU A 13 -12.70 -26.34 -16.13
CA GLU A 13 -12.74 -26.45 -14.67
C GLU A 13 -11.37 -26.80 -14.09
N HIS A 14 -10.64 -27.72 -14.73
CA HIS A 14 -9.30 -28.09 -14.29
C HIS A 14 -8.31 -26.92 -14.40
N LYS A 15 -8.35 -26.18 -15.52
CA LYS A 15 -7.51 -24.99 -15.72
C LYS A 15 -7.86 -23.87 -14.76
N ASP A 16 -9.14 -23.65 -14.51
CA ASP A 16 -9.60 -22.62 -13.59
C ASP A 16 -9.22 -22.95 -12.15
N SER A 17 -9.38 -24.21 -11.73
CA SER A 17 -8.94 -24.71 -10.42
C SER A 17 -7.44 -24.52 -10.21
N ALA A 18 -6.61 -24.82 -11.22
CA ALA A 18 -5.17 -24.60 -11.13
C ALA A 18 -4.82 -23.09 -11.03
N ARG A 19 -5.55 -22.23 -11.75
CA ARG A 19 -5.36 -20.78 -11.70
C ARG A 19 -5.82 -20.20 -10.36
N SER A 20 -6.97 -20.63 -9.85
CA SER A 20 -7.52 -20.16 -8.58
C SER A 20 -6.65 -20.61 -7.40
N ALA A 21 -6.13 -21.84 -7.41
CA ALA A 21 -5.17 -22.32 -6.42
C ALA A 21 -3.89 -21.45 -6.37
N ARG A 22 -3.31 -21.12 -7.53
CA ARG A 22 -2.14 -20.23 -7.60
C ARG A 22 -2.45 -18.82 -7.09
N ARG A 23 -3.62 -18.27 -7.41
CA ARG A 23 -4.06 -16.96 -6.89
C ARG A 23 -4.26 -16.98 -5.39
N ALA A 24 -4.89 -18.03 -4.86
CA ALA A 24 -5.08 -18.20 -3.43
C ALA A 24 -3.74 -18.29 -2.69
N GLN A 25 -2.81 -19.11 -3.19
CA GLN A 25 -1.46 -19.21 -2.61
C GLN A 25 -0.73 -17.86 -2.63
N ALA A 26 -0.75 -17.14 -3.76
CA ALA A 26 -0.15 -15.82 -3.86
C ALA A 26 -0.78 -14.83 -2.85
N ALA A 27 -2.11 -14.78 -2.77
CA ALA A 27 -2.81 -13.92 -1.83
C ALA A 27 -2.45 -14.24 -0.36
N THR A 28 -2.36 -15.53 -0.01
CA THR A 28 -1.93 -15.97 1.33
C THR A 28 -0.51 -15.51 1.63
N THR A 29 0.44 -15.74 0.72
CA THR A 29 1.85 -15.33 0.93
C THR A 29 2.00 -13.82 1.09
N VAL A 30 1.30 -13.03 0.27
CA VAL A 30 1.32 -11.57 0.39
C VAL A 30 0.67 -11.12 1.69
N GLY A 31 -0.46 -11.73 2.08
CA GLY A 31 -1.13 -11.42 3.34
C GLY A 31 -0.30 -11.77 4.58
N GLU A 32 0.46 -12.85 4.54
CA GLU A 32 1.42 -13.21 5.59
C GLU A 32 2.59 -12.23 5.66
N LEU A 33 3.18 -11.88 4.51
CA LEU A 33 4.29 -10.93 4.45
C LEU A 33 3.87 -9.55 4.93
N ALA A 34 2.68 -9.08 4.53
CA ALA A 34 2.13 -7.81 4.99
C ALA A 34 1.91 -7.78 6.50
N ARG A 35 1.44 -8.89 7.10
CA ARG A 35 1.29 -9.02 8.56
C ARG A 35 2.64 -8.94 9.27
N ARG A 36 3.65 -9.69 8.79
CA ARG A 36 5.01 -9.64 9.34
C ARG A 36 5.62 -8.24 9.21
N HIS A 37 5.42 -7.58 8.08
CA HIS A 37 5.87 -6.21 7.89
C HIS A 37 5.22 -5.24 8.88
N ALA A 38 3.90 -5.36 9.09
CA ALA A 38 3.20 -4.53 10.06
C ALA A 38 3.70 -4.75 11.51
N GLU A 39 3.98 -6.01 11.87
CA GLU A 39 4.55 -6.35 13.17
C GLU A 39 5.96 -5.77 13.36
N LEU A 40 6.84 -5.94 12.38
CA LEU A 40 8.19 -5.36 12.42
C LEU A 40 8.15 -3.83 12.44
N ALA A 41 7.24 -3.20 11.69
CA ALA A 41 7.07 -1.76 11.71
C ALA A 41 6.58 -1.26 13.08
N ALA A 42 5.73 -2.03 13.77
CA ALA A 42 5.31 -1.70 15.14
C ALA A 42 6.47 -1.82 16.13
N GLN A 43 7.27 -2.89 16.05
CA GLN A 43 8.46 -3.07 16.87
C GLN A 43 9.50 -1.97 16.64
N LEU A 44 9.76 -1.64 15.38
CA LEU A 44 10.65 -0.53 15.01
C LEU A 44 10.14 0.80 15.58
N GLY A 45 8.84 1.05 15.50
CA GLY A 45 8.24 2.25 16.06
C GLY A 45 8.36 2.35 17.58
N GLU A 46 8.37 1.22 18.30
CA GLU A 46 8.63 1.22 19.74
C GLU A 46 10.11 1.51 20.03
N LEU A 47 11.02 0.86 19.32
CA LEU A 47 12.46 1.12 19.45
C LEU A 47 12.81 2.59 19.15
N GLU A 48 12.22 3.18 18.10
CA GLU A 48 12.42 4.61 17.79
C GLU A 48 11.93 5.52 18.93
N ARG A 49 10.87 5.15 19.65
CA ARG A 49 10.39 5.90 20.82
C ARG A 49 11.31 5.75 22.02
N GLU A 50 11.78 4.55 22.31
CA GLU A 50 12.75 4.30 23.37
C GLU A 50 14.04 5.06 23.10
N LEU A 51 14.55 5.01 21.85
CA LEU A 51 15.70 5.81 21.42
C LEU A 51 15.46 7.30 21.63
N GLY A 52 14.31 7.83 21.19
CA GLY A 52 14.00 9.24 21.41
C GLY A 52 13.91 9.65 22.89
N GLN A 53 13.42 8.76 23.77
CA GLN A 53 13.40 9.00 25.23
C GLN A 53 14.82 9.02 25.80
N ILE A 54 15.65 8.03 25.45
CA ILE A 54 17.05 7.97 25.89
C ILE A 54 17.82 9.19 25.37
N LEU A 55 17.62 9.58 24.11
CA LEU A 55 18.24 10.78 23.52
C LEU A 55 17.78 12.08 24.20
N THR A 56 16.54 12.13 24.66
CA THR A 56 16.04 13.29 25.44
C THR A 56 16.69 13.34 26.81
N ALA A 57 16.83 12.21 27.50
CA ALA A 57 17.48 12.13 28.80
C ALA A 57 19.00 12.34 28.73
N ALA A 58 19.65 11.85 27.67
CA ALA A 58 21.08 12.01 27.44
C ALA A 58 21.46 13.42 26.97
N GLY A 59 20.49 14.24 26.51
CA GLY A 59 20.73 15.60 26.04
C GLY A 59 21.31 16.55 27.09
N ASP A 60 21.19 16.21 28.38
CA ASP A 60 21.82 16.95 29.48
C ASP A 60 23.31 16.60 29.67
N VAL A 61 23.75 15.47 29.09
CA VAL A 61 25.10 14.89 29.27
C VAL A 61 25.93 14.99 27.99
N ILE A 62 25.29 14.78 26.82
CA ILE A 62 25.97 14.74 25.52
C ILE A 62 25.09 15.36 24.43
N ASP A 63 25.68 16.25 23.64
CA ASP A 63 24.99 16.89 22.53
C ASP A 63 24.83 15.94 21.34
N ILE A 64 23.78 16.14 20.52
CA ILE A 64 23.52 15.33 19.31
C ILE A 64 24.71 15.26 18.34
N PRO A 65 25.44 16.36 18.03
CA PRO A 65 26.58 16.32 17.13
C PRO A 65 27.74 15.49 17.67
N GLU A 66 27.92 15.45 18.99
CA GLU A 66 28.95 14.64 19.65
C GLU A 66 28.56 13.16 19.61
N LEU A 67 27.30 12.84 19.94
CA LEU A 67 26.79 11.46 19.86
C LEU A 67 26.87 10.90 18.43
N ALA A 68 26.62 11.72 17.41
CA ALA A 68 26.72 11.33 16.00
C ALA A 68 28.15 10.89 15.62
N GLN A 69 29.18 11.53 16.17
CA GLN A 69 30.58 11.18 15.92
C GLN A 69 30.98 9.89 16.61
N VAL A 70 30.44 9.61 17.80
CA VAL A 70 30.78 8.43 18.60
C VAL A 70 30.05 7.18 18.09
N THR A 71 28.84 7.34 17.58
CA THR A 71 27.96 6.21 17.19
C THR A 71 27.94 5.93 15.70
N ASP A 72 28.59 6.76 14.88
CA ASP A 72 28.50 6.76 13.41
C ASP A 72 27.06 6.87 12.88
N ILE A 73 26.13 7.37 13.69
CA ILE A 73 24.73 7.62 13.30
C ILE A 73 24.59 9.07 12.84
N PRO A 74 23.93 9.34 11.71
CA PRO A 74 23.71 10.71 11.26
C PRO A 74 22.98 11.56 12.30
N ALA A 75 23.48 12.77 12.56
CA ALA A 75 22.84 13.73 13.46
C ALA A 75 21.39 14.05 13.06
N ALA A 76 21.07 13.98 11.76
CA ALA A 76 19.71 14.16 11.26
C ALA A 76 18.75 13.08 11.78
N ASP A 77 19.17 11.82 11.82
CA ASP A 77 18.34 10.71 12.30
C ASP A 77 18.16 10.76 13.82
N LEU A 78 19.23 11.07 14.56
CA LEU A 78 19.18 11.29 16.01
C LEU A 78 18.24 12.45 16.38
N SER A 79 18.32 13.57 15.65
CA SER A 79 17.42 14.71 15.85
C SER A 79 15.96 14.35 15.53
N ARG A 80 15.72 13.60 14.46
CA ARG A 80 14.39 13.10 14.09
C ARG A 80 13.79 12.23 15.19
N TRP A 81 14.52 11.25 15.73
CA TRP A 81 14.01 10.37 16.78
C TRP A 81 13.73 11.12 18.08
N ARG A 82 14.62 12.04 18.48
CA ARG A 82 14.39 12.92 19.64
C ARG A 82 13.13 13.78 19.46
N ASP A 83 13.00 14.44 18.32
CA ASP A 83 11.87 15.33 18.03
C ASP A 83 10.54 14.56 17.89
N GLN A 84 10.59 13.30 17.46
CA GLN A 84 9.42 12.42 17.41
C GLN A 84 8.95 12.00 18.80
N ALA A 85 9.86 11.74 19.74
CA ALA A 85 9.51 11.48 21.13
C ALA A 85 8.99 12.73 21.86
N ALA A 86 9.54 13.91 21.55
CA ALA A 86 9.09 15.18 22.14
C ALA A 86 7.72 15.65 21.63
N LYS A 87 7.26 15.15 20.47
CA LYS A 87 5.92 15.47 19.95
C LYS A 87 4.88 14.68 20.74
N PRO A 88 4.01 15.34 21.53
CA PRO A 88 2.91 14.64 22.18
C PRO A 88 2.08 13.97 21.10
N ALA A 89 1.86 12.66 21.26
CA ALA A 89 1.05 11.87 20.36
C ALA A 89 -0.24 12.66 20.09
N ARG A 90 -0.42 13.15 18.85
CA ARG A 90 -1.64 13.83 18.43
C ARG A 90 -2.75 12.78 18.40
N GLY A 91 -3.25 12.47 19.60
CA GLY A 91 -4.35 11.57 19.85
C GLY A 91 -5.60 12.13 19.20
N GLY A 92 -6.06 11.44 18.17
CA GLY A 92 -7.40 10.88 18.19
C GLY A 92 -8.58 11.84 18.33
N ARG A 93 -9.33 11.90 17.22
CA ARG A 93 -10.80 11.83 17.19
C ARG A 93 -11.55 13.14 17.50
N ARG A 94 -11.87 13.88 16.44
CA ARG A 94 -13.09 14.71 16.41
C ARG A 94 -14.29 13.79 16.71
N LYS A 95 -14.86 13.93 17.90
CA LYS A 95 -16.13 13.30 18.29
C LYS A 95 -17.22 13.93 17.42
N ARG A 96 -17.57 13.29 16.30
CA ARG A 96 -18.74 13.66 15.50
C ARG A 96 -19.96 13.31 16.36
N THR A 97 -20.55 14.30 17.00
CA THR A 97 -21.84 14.16 17.68
C THR A 97 -22.86 13.74 16.63
N THR A 98 -23.29 12.48 16.67
CA THR A 98 -24.46 12.03 15.92
C THR A 98 -25.66 12.77 16.48
N ALA A 99 -26.09 13.82 15.77
CA ALA A 99 -27.37 14.47 15.99
C ALA A 99 -28.47 13.47 15.70
N LYS A 100 -28.98 12.81 16.75
CA LYS A 100 -30.21 12.03 16.69
C LYS A 100 -31.37 13.02 16.75
N LYS A 101 -31.85 13.49 15.59
CA LYS A 101 -33.11 14.23 15.51
C LYS A 101 -34.25 13.22 15.40
N ASN A 102 -35.17 13.37 16.33
CA ASN A 102 -36.35 12.56 16.54
C ASN A 102 -37.42 12.82 15.45
N ASP A 103 -38.21 11.78 15.18
CA ASP A 103 -39.60 11.72 14.71
C ASP A 103 -40.14 12.79 13.73
N THR A 104 -40.69 12.33 12.59
CA THR A 104 -42.16 12.24 12.36
C THR A 104 -42.49 11.94 10.88
N ASN A 105 -43.26 10.88 10.68
CA ASN A 105 -44.42 10.72 9.78
C ASN A 105 -44.46 11.39 8.37
N GLY A 106 -44.72 10.56 7.34
CA GLY A 106 -45.16 10.98 6.00
C GLY A 106 -44.71 9.96 4.95
N LYS A 107 -45.46 8.88 4.69
CA LYS A 107 -46.62 8.79 3.78
C LYS A 107 -46.28 9.15 2.31
N ASP A 108 -46.29 8.10 1.49
CA ASP A 108 -46.55 8.04 0.04
C ASP A 108 -45.79 8.96 -0.91
N THR A 109 -44.83 8.42 -1.67
CA THR A 109 -44.89 8.45 -3.16
C THR A 109 -43.80 7.56 -3.78
N HIS A 110 -44.21 6.45 -4.41
CA HIS A 110 -43.50 5.94 -5.58
C HIS A 110 -43.93 6.79 -6.79
N PRO A 111 -43.01 7.08 -7.72
CA PRO A 111 -43.17 6.44 -9.03
C PRO A 111 -41.86 6.01 -9.72
N ALA A 112 -41.99 4.86 -10.40
CA ALA A 112 -41.47 4.50 -11.72
C ALA A 112 -39.99 4.74 -12.11
N THR A 113 -39.28 3.62 -12.28
CA THR A 113 -38.62 3.15 -13.52
C THR A 113 -37.79 4.15 -14.34
N THR A 114 -36.46 3.95 -14.41
CA THR A 114 -35.69 3.46 -15.59
C THR A 114 -34.20 3.30 -15.21
N PRO A 115 -33.46 2.27 -15.67
CA PRO A 115 -32.08 2.00 -15.25
C PRO A 115 -31.07 2.89 -15.98
N ALA A 116 -30.17 3.54 -15.24
CA ALA A 116 -28.99 4.19 -15.82
C ALA A 116 -27.92 3.13 -16.12
N ALA A 117 -27.54 3.04 -17.40
CA ALA A 117 -26.46 2.20 -17.91
C ALA A 117 -25.10 2.56 -17.27
N PRO A 118 -24.19 1.58 -17.09
CA PRO A 118 -22.81 1.86 -16.69
C PRO A 118 -22.08 2.58 -17.83
N THR A 119 -21.58 3.77 -17.52
CA THR A 119 -20.70 4.55 -18.39
C THR A 119 -19.46 3.72 -18.75
N ALA A 120 -19.33 3.41 -20.04
CA ALA A 120 -18.15 2.81 -20.62
C ALA A 120 -16.96 3.78 -20.47
N ALA A 121 -16.06 3.48 -19.53
CA ALA A 121 -14.75 4.13 -19.49
C ALA A 121 -13.87 3.50 -20.58
N ALA A 122 -13.60 4.34 -21.58
CA ALA A 122 -12.68 4.21 -22.69
C ALA A 122 -11.54 3.19 -22.52
N ALA A 123 -11.42 2.35 -23.55
CA ALA A 123 -10.29 1.48 -23.82
C ALA A 123 -8.97 2.26 -23.83
N ALA A 124 -8.09 1.98 -22.87
CA ALA A 124 -6.68 2.31 -22.97
C ALA A 124 -6.03 1.37 -24.00
N ARG A 125 -5.70 1.94 -25.16
CA ARG A 125 -4.93 1.31 -26.24
C ARG A 125 -3.52 0.99 -25.74
N PRO A 126 -3.02 -0.26 -25.84
CA PRO A 126 -1.63 -0.55 -25.55
C PRO A 126 -0.74 -0.02 -26.68
N THR A 127 0.27 0.76 -26.33
CA THR A 127 1.36 1.20 -27.20
C THR A 127 2.21 -0.01 -27.63
N PRO A 128 2.56 -0.15 -28.93
CA PRO A 128 3.46 -1.20 -29.37
C PRO A 128 4.91 -0.94 -28.91
N PRO A 129 5.73 -1.99 -28.73
CA PRO A 129 7.14 -1.87 -28.41
C PRO A 129 7.97 -1.49 -29.66
N ASP A 130 8.76 -0.43 -29.56
CA ASP A 130 9.79 -0.09 -30.53
C ASP A 130 11.10 -0.82 -30.21
N THR A 131 11.59 -1.61 -31.17
CA THR A 131 13.01 -1.90 -31.45
C THR A 131 13.07 -2.74 -32.73
N PRO A 132 14.14 -2.74 -33.55
CA PRO A 132 15.38 -1.95 -33.52
C PRO A 132 15.65 -1.20 -34.86
N THR A 133 16.48 -0.15 -34.86
CA THR A 133 17.09 0.37 -36.11
C THR A 133 18.60 0.33 -35.98
N ALA A 134 19.20 -0.34 -36.97
CA ALA A 134 20.61 -0.62 -37.11
C ALA A 134 21.46 0.67 -37.16
N ALA A 135 22.47 0.73 -36.31
CA ALA A 135 23.57 1.68 -36.43
C ALA A 135 24.53 1.15 -37.51
N GLY A 136 24.40 1.71 -38.71
CA GLY A 136 25.36 1.54 -39.79
C GLY A 136 26.21 2.80 -39.96
N VAL A 137 27.52 2.58 -39.89
CA VAL A 137 28.61 3.26 -40.63
C VAL A 137 29.03 4.68 -40.21
N GLY A 138 30.27 4.76 -39.72
CA GLY A 138 31.05 5.99 -39.61
C GLY A 138 32.54 5.65 -39.60
N ALA A 139 33.10 5.43 -40.79
CA ALA A 139 34.52 5.24 -41.02
C ALA A 139 35.28 6.56 -40.77
N ALA A 140 36.40 6.49 -40.04
CA ALA A 140 37.37 7.57 -39.93
C ALA A 140 38.65 7.16 -40.69
N SER A 141 38.95 7.89 -41.76
CA SER A 141 40.26 7.94 -42.41
C SER A 141 40.33 9.23 -43.21
N HIS A 142 41.16 10.18 -42.74
CA HIS A 142 41.89 11.11 -43.59
C HIS A 142 43.04 11.77 -42.82
#